data_AF-A0A9W8N057-F1
#
_entry.id   AF-A0A9W8N057-F1
#
_cell.length_a   1.000
_cell.length_b   1.000
_cell.length_c   1.000
_cell.angle_alpha   90.00
_cell.angle_beta   90.00
_cell.angle_gamma   90.00
#
_symmetry.space_group_name_H-M   'P 1'
#
loop_
_entity.id
_entity.type
_entity.pdbx_description
1 polymer ?
#
loop_
_entity_poly.entity_id
_entity_poly.type
_entity_poly.pdbx_seq_one_letter_code
_entity_poly.pdbx_strand_id
1 'polypeptide(L)'
;MNVSSDLRDPGLNHGYAYVVDNTEFKAYLAKCDEAIPDDKSTCNNHDAIKSASARGGHGTAASGSGTAECARHDMKRPIAVGDLQKGERYVNMDYFVLSSLEHCKLMRIVISYDIACQWSKNFSSRCGLYPPNILSTRKDLELVYLVPKFHLPAHVQHCQENFSFNYIPRVARTDGESPERGWAAANSVANSTREMGPGSRRDVLDDHFGDYNWRKILNLATTFCRKGKEALAMREEHVEAFVEFDAALPVQETEAWTVMCKNWEADSSKPNPFHVAKTTVTDSEVRIRLANEDREAIAQGTALAIHDDMTPSQLVYQGLQIEDLQRHHARDVLDLGPHATDLQKAKVMERANSLTRKLEAWISIQHLYMPTVAPLRARQDSTNASPVAVQDVKLFLPSSLPRGVLSGINFFRFEWDFRYAQAEEELNSLRGFLLLRSHMLNSKQRFSRGQRQNTRSQKLLSNVDEKIRASVAKYRHIRLALDSLSGPLLETRWREILRPLEEADHFESNGVKLAHVLIDGKKMSMVEGTHVESSLNIRYTH
;
A
#
# COMPACT_ATOMS: atom_id res chain seq x y z
N MET A 1 45.34 -14.09 -14.74
CA MET A 1 44.64 -13.80 -16.00
C MET A 1 44.72 -12.30 -16.22
N ASN A 2 45.18 -11.85 -17.39
CA ASN A 2 45.25 -10.42 -17.68
C ASN A 2 43.83 -9.90 -17.94
N VAL A 3 43.31 -9.08 -17.03
CA VAL A 3 42.02 -8.37 -17.20
C VAL A 3 42.13 -7.41 -18.40
N SER A 4 41.08 -7.33 -19.24
CA SER A 4 41.02 -6.40 -20.37
C SER A 4 41.00 -4.94 -19.91
N SER A 5 41.27 -3.99 -20.80
CA SER A 5 41.30 -2.54 -20.50
C SER A 5 40.79 -1.72 -21.67
N ASP A 6 40.38 -0.47 -21.41
CA ASP A 6 39.96 0.49 -22.46
C ASP A 6 41.07 0.74 -23.51
N LEU A 7 42.35 0.47 -23.20
CA LEU A 7 43.47 0.55 -24.15
C LEU A 7 43.54 -0.68 -25.07
N ARG A 8 43.20 -1.87 -24.55
CA ARG A 8 43.25 -3.13 -25.29
C ARG A 8 41.97 -3.42 -26.07
N ASP A 9 40.85 -2.91 -25.58
CA ASP A 9 39.52 -3.02 -26.16
C ASP A 9 38.82 -1.66 -26.01
N PRO A 10 39.19 -0.68 -26.85
CA PRO A 10 38.54 0.63 -26.86
C PRO A 10 37.10 0.51 -27.38
N GLY A 11 36.18 1.30 -26.83
CA GLY A 11 34.85 1.43 -27.41
C GLY A 11 34.91 2.23 -28.71
N LEU A 12 33.91 2.08 -29.58
CA LEU A 12 33.84 2.81 -30.85
C LEU A 12 32.95 4.05 -30.76
N ASN A 13 31.89 4.00 -29.96
CA ASN A 13 30.88 5.06 -29.92
C ASN A 13 31.21 6.23 -28.99
N HIS A 14 32.04 6.08 -27.95
CA HIS A 14 32.49 7.19 -27.08
C HIS A 14 31.41 8.27 -26.74
N GLY A 15 30.20 7.86 -26.33
CA GLY A 15 29.13 8.81 -26.01
C GLY A 15 28.31 9.34 -27.20
N TYR A 16 28.49 8.82 -28.42
CA TYR A 16 27.72 9.24 -29.61
C TYR A 16 26.35 8.55 -29.76
N ALA A 17 26.04 7.57 -28.91
CA ALA A 17 24.79 6.79 -28.97
C ALA A 17 24.03 6.81 -27.63
N TYR A 18 23.83 5.67 -26.96
CA TYR A 18 23.01 5.55 -25.75
C TYR A 18 23.86 5.50 -24.48
N VAL A 19 24.99 4.79 -24.53
CA VAL A 19 25.95 4.73 -23.43
C VAL A 19 26.73 6.05 -23.35
N VAL A 20 26.90 6.56 -22.13
CA VAL A 20 27.63 7.82 -21.87
C VAL A 20 29.13 7.69 -22.17
N ASP A 21 29.81 8.80 -22.44
CA ASP A 21 31.27 8.77 -22.51
C ASP A 21 31.86 8.36 -21.16
N ASN A 22 32.58 7.23 -21.16
CA ASN A 22 33.10 6.62 -19.95
C ASN A 22 34.22 7.44 -19.30
N THR A 23 35.01 8.18 -20.08
CA THR A 23 36.10 9.01 -19.58
C THR A 23 35.55 10.23 -18.87
N GLU A 24 34.62 10.93 -19.51
CA GLU A 24 33.93 12.08 -18.94
C GLU A 24 33.12 11.69 -17.71
N PHE A 25 32.40 10.56 -17.78
CA PHE A 25 31.62 10.08 -16.66
C PHE A 25 32.49 9.71 -15.45
N LYS A 26 33.62 9.01 -15.64
CA LYS A 26 34.56 8.71 -14.55
C LYS A 26 35.16 9.98 -13.96
N ALA A 27 35.51 10.97 -14.79
CA ALA A 27 36.01 12.26 -14.31
C ALA A 27 34.93 13.02 -13.50
N TYR A 28 33.68 12.99 -13.95
CA TYR A 28 32.54 13.55 -13.23
C TYR A 28 32.36 12.89 -11.87
N LEU A 29 32.38 11.55 -11.80
CA LEU A 29 32.28 10.81 -10.55
C LEU A 29 33.44 11.18 -9.60
N ALA A 30 34.68 11.16 -10.08
CA ALA A 30 35.85 11.49 -9.28
C ALA A 30 35.78 12.90 -8.67
N LYS A 31 35.12 13.85 -9.36
CA LYS A 31 34.95 15.23 -8.90
C LYS A 31 33.77 15.42 -7.96
N CYS A 32 32.65 14.74 -8.21
CA CYS A 32 31.36 15.10 -7.61
C CYS A 32 30.88 14.10 -6.54
N ASP A 33 31.44 12.90 -6.47
CA ASP A 33 30.96 11.82 -5.59
C ASP A 33 31.06 12.18 -4.11
N GLU A 34 32.18 12.80 -3.69
CA GLU A 34 32.40 13.22 -2.30
C GLU A 34 31.57 14.45 -1.89
N ALA A 35 31.01 15.19 -2.86
CA ALA A 35 30.28 16.42 -2.61
C ALA A 35 28.80 16.20 -2.25
N ILE A 36 28.29 14.96 -2.37
CA ILE A 36 26.89 14.64 -2.12
C ILE A 36 26.75 14.04 -0.71
N PRO A 37 26.00 14.68 0.20
CA PRO A 37 25.77 14.13 1.52
C PRO A 37 24.86 12.90 1.49
N ASP A 38 25.05 12.00 2.45
CA ASP A 38 24.14 10.88 2.70
C ASP A 38 22.80 11.39 3.24
N ASP A 39 21.74 11.25 2.45
CA ASP A 39 20.39 11.64 2.85
C ASP A 39 19.71 10.55 3.68
N LYS A 40 19.17 10.92 4.85
CA LYS A 40 18.32 10.03 5.64
C LYS A 40 16.97 9.87 4.96
N SER A 41 16.59 8.63 4.64
CA SER A 41 15.27 8.33 4.08
C SER A 41 14.16 8.74 5.06
N THR A 42 13.19 9.47 4.53
CA THR A 42 11.95 9.89 5.22
C THR A 42 10.72 9.14 4.72
N CYS A 43 10.90 8.23 3.75
CA CYS A 43 9.89 7.30 3.26
C CYS A 43 10.13 5.92 3.90
N ASN A 44 9.16 4.99 3.71
CA ASN A 44 9.30 3.57 4.01
C ASN A 44 10.69 3.10 3.57
N ASN A 45 11.37 2.38 4.47
CA ASN A 45 12.66 1.79 4.19
C ASN A 45 12.50 0.83 3.00
N HIS A 46 12.79 1.29 1.80
CA HIS A 46 13.01 0.42 0.66
C HIS A 46 14.33 -0.30 0.90
N ASP A 47 14.29 -1.36 1.71
CA ASP A 47 15.42 -2.23 1.99
C ASP A 47 16.02 -2.79 0.69
N ALA A 48 15.24 -2.85 -0.41
CA ALA A 48 15.71 -3.24 -1.73
C ALA A 48 16.85 -2.35 -2.28
N ILE A 49 16.76 -1.02 -2.13
CA ILE A 49 17.78 -0.09 -2.66
C ILE A 49 18.99 -0.02 -1.72
N LYS A 50 18.76 -0.03 -0.40
CA LYS A 50 19.84 -0.08 0.60
C LYS A 50 20.64 -1.37 0.50
N SER A 51 20.00 -2.51 0.26
CA SER A 51 20.68 -3.81 0.14
C SER A 51 21.45 -3.97 -1.18
N ALA A 52 20.95 -3.41 -2.30
CA ALA A 52 21.69 -3.34 -3.56
C ALA A 52 22.93 -2.43 -3.47
N SER A 53 22.83 -1.32 -2.74
CA SER A 53 23.94 -0.39 -2.49
C SER A 53 24.98 -0.92 -1.48
N ALA A 54 24.56 -1.82 -0.58
CA ALA A 54 25.39 -2.37 0.49
C ALA A 54 26.30 -3.53 0.05
N ARG A 55 25.95 -4.28 -1.01
CA ARG A 55 26.81 -5.32 -1.57
C ARG A 55 27.85 -4.67 -2.49
N GLY A 56 28.94 -4.19 -1.88
CA GLY A 56 30.06 -3.58 -2.60
C GLY A 56 30.60 -4.50 -3.70
N GLY A 57 30.74 -3.96 -4.91
CA GLY A 57 31.27 -4.61 -6.11
C GLY A 57 32.77 -4.93 -6.05
N HIS A 58 33.25 -5.49 -4.95
CA HIS A 58 34.65 -5.92 -4.83
C HIS A 58 34.92 -7.05 -5.84
N GLY A 59 35.75 -6.75 -6.84
CA GLY A 59 36.16 -7.71 -7.88
C GLY A 59 35.39 -7.62 -9.21
N THR A 60 34.45 -6.68 -9.37
CA THR A 60 33.70 -6.47 -10.63
C THR A 60 34.00 -5.10 -11.24
N ALA A 61 34.16 -5.02 -12.56
CA ALA A 61 34.37 -3.75 -13.27
C ALA A 61 33.14 -2.82 -13.24
N ALA A 62 31.94 -3.41 -13.20
CA ALA A 62 30.66 -2.72 -13.01
C ALA A 62 29.75 -3.60 -12.14
N SER A 63 29.05 -2.98 -11.19
CA SER A 63 28.04 -3.64 -10.34
C SER A 63 26.66 -3.77 -11.01
N GLY A 64 26.45 -3.02 -12.09
CA GLY A 64 25.22 -2.96 -12.86
C GLY A 64 25.27 -1.81 -13.87
N SER A 65 24.13 -1.51 -14.48
CA SER A 65 23.94 -0.37 -15.39
C SER A 65 22.74 0.46 -14.94
N GLY A 66 22.87 1.78 -14.92
CA GLY A 66 21.75 2.71 -14.75
C GLY A 66 21.30 3.28 -16.09
N THR A 67 20.04 3.72 -16.16
CA THR A 67 19.49 4.33 -17.38
C THR A 67 18.46 5.40 -17.08
N ALA A 68 18.39 6.44 -17.94
CA ALA A 68 17.21 7.28 -18.08
C ALA A 68 16.58 7.07 -19.47
N GLU A 69 15.27 6.87 -19.52
CA GLU A 69 14.58 6.53 -20.77
C GLU A 69 13.23 7.25 -20.94
N CYS A 70 12.66 7.15 -22.14
CA CYS A 70 11.39 7.77 -22.45
C CYS A 70 10.22 6.94 -21.90
N ALA A 71 9.62 7.38 -20.79
CA ALA A 71 8.50 6.68 -20.16
C ALA A 71 7.24 6.54 -21.04
N ARG A 72 7.09 7.34 -22.10
CA ARG A 72 5.93 7.30 -23.01
C ARG A 72 6.10 6.33 -24.17
N HIS A 73 7.30 6.28 -24.72
CA HIS A 73 7.60 5.49 -25.91
C HIS A 73 8.35 4.20 -25.58
N ASP A 74 8.80 4.05 -24.33
CA ASP A 74 9.58 2.89 -23.89
C ASP A 74 10.82 2.78 -24.78
N MET A 75 11.59 3.88 -24.88
CA MET A 75 12.73 4.03 -25.77
C MET A 75 13.92 4.58 -25.01
N LYS A 76 15.11 4.03 -25.26
CA LYS A 76 16.37 4.50 -24.69
C LYS A 76 16.67 5.90 -25.19
N ARG A 77 17.05 6.78 -24.27
CA ARG A 77 17.45 8.15 -24.61
C ARG A 77 18.94 8.18 -24.94
N PRO A 78 19.38 9.12 -25.82
CA PRO A 78 20.79 9.33 -26.07
C PRO A 78 21.55 9.66 -24.79
N ILE A 79 22.78 9.16 -24.66
CA ILE A 79 23.74 9.50 -23.60
C ILE A 79 23.09 9.41 -22.20
N ALA A 80 22.39 8.31 -21.96
CA ALA A 80 21.57 8.12 -20.77
C ALA A 80 21.75 6.76 -20.11
N VAL A 81 22.73 5.97 -20.55
CA VAL A 81 23.06 4.66 -19.97
C VAL A 81 24.51 4.67 -19.48
N GLY A 82 24.78 4.16 -18.29
CA GLY A 82 26.15 4.04 -17.82
C GLY A 82 26.34 2.99 -16.73
N ASP A 83 27.59 2.60 -16.52
CA ASP A 83 27.95 1.58 -15.55
C ASP A 83 27.90 2.11 -14.12
N LEU A 84 27.40 1.28 -13.21
CA LEU A 84 27.32 1.56 -11.78
C LEU A 84 28.53 0.98 -11.05
N GLN A 85 29.20 1.78 -10.22
CA GLN A 85 30.38 1.35 -9.48
C GLN A 85 30.00 0.64 -8.18
N LYS A 86 29.02 1.18 -7.46
CA LYS A 86 28.55 0.66 -6.17
C LYS A 86 27.04 0.90 -6.03
N GLY A 87 26.26 0.23 -6.88
CA GLY A 87 24.81 0.41 -6.94
C GLY A 87 24.36 1.77 -7.47
N GLU A 88 23.07 2.05 -7.34
CA GLU A 88 22.43 3.29 -7.81
C GLU A 88 22.64 4.44 -6.83
N ARG A 89 23.72 5.19 -7.00
CA ARG A 89 23.95 6.42 -6.24
C ARG A 89 23.32 7.62 -6.94
N TYR A 90 22.97 8.65 -6.18
CA TYR A 90 22.41 9.88 -6.73
C TYR A 90 23.33 10.53 -7.77
N VAL A 91 24.66 10.54 -7.55
CA VAL A 91 25.62 11.06 -8.55
C VAL A 91 25.49 10.37 -9.91
N ASN A 92 25.23 9.06 -9.92
CA ASN A 92 25.08 8.29 -11.15
C ASN A 92 23.78 8.68 -11.88
N MET A 93 22.65 8.65 -11.15
CA MET A 93 21.34 8.97 -11.73
C MET A 93 21.22 10.43 -12.17
N ASP A 94 21.79 11.35 -11.38
CA ASP A 94 21.82 12.78 -11.69
C ASP A 94 22.56 13.01 -13.02
N TYR A 95 23.72 12.36 -13.22
CA TYR A 95 24.45 12.45 -14.48
C TYR A 95 23.62 11.95 -15.65
N PHE A 96 23.03 10.75 -15.56
CA PHE A 96 22.24 10.18 -16.66
C PHE A 96 21.02 11.05 -16.99
N VAL A 97 20.32 11.57 -15.99
CA VAL A 97 19.19 12.48 -16.21
C VAL A 97 19.67 13.77 -16.85
N LEU A 98 20.70 14.43 -16.33
CA LEU A 98 21.19 15.71 -16.85
C LEU A 98 21.72 15.59 -18.28
N SER A 99 22.55 14.57 -18.57
CA SER A 99 23.05 14.30 -19.92
C SER A 99 21.91 14.03 -20.89
N SER A 100 20.93 13.22 -20.48
CA SER A 100 19.76 12.94 -21.30
C SER A 100 18.90 14.17 -21.61
N LEU A 101 18.93 15.18 -20.72
CA LEU A 101 18.13 16.40 -20.82
C LEU A 101 18.83 17.53 -21.57
N GLU A 102 20.14 17.44 -21.84
CA GLU A 102 20.92 18.52 -22.45
C GLU A 102 20.34 19.03 -23.79
N HIS A 103 19.80 18.11 -24.60
CA HIS A 103 19.17 18.45 -25.89
C HIS A 103 17.64 18.54 -25.83
N CYS A 104 17.05 18.50 -24.64
CA CYS A 104 15.61 18.55 -24.45
C CYS A 104 15.09 19.99 -24.56
N LYS A 105 14.18 20.23 -25.51
CA LYS A 105 13.53 21.55 -25.72
C LYS A 105 12.16 21.68 -25.05
N LEU A 106 11.72 20.67 -24.30
CA LEU A 106 10.43 20.71 -23.62
C LEU A 106 10.45 21.71 -22.46
N MET A 107 9.32 22.37 -22.24
CA MET A 107 9.14 23.31 -21.12
C MET A 107 8.77 22.62 -19.81
N ARG A 108 8.18 21.42 -19.90
CA ARG A 108 7.74 20.61 -18.77
C ARG A 108 8.20 19.18 -18.95
N ILE A 109 8.85 18.62 -17.94
CA ILE A 109 9.37 17.26 -17.95
C ILE A 109 8.90 16.54 -16.70
N VAL A 110 8.33 15.36 -16.91
CA VAL A 110 7.95 14.45 -15.84
C VAL A 110 9.04 13.40 -15.70
N ILE A 111 9.67 13.34 -14.53
CA ILE A 111 10.71 12.37 -14.19
C ILE A 111 10.07 11.32 -13.29
N SER A 112 10.10 10.07 -13.76
CA SER A 112 9.67 8.90 -13.00
C SER A 112 10.88 8.23 -12.39
N TYR A 113 10.86 7.95 -11.09
CA TYR A 113 11.89 7.15 -10.42
C TYR A 113 11.30 6.47 -9.19
N ASP A 114 11.72 5.23 -8.91
CA ASP A 114 11.26 4.45 -7.75
C ASP A 114 11.35 5.25 -6.45
N ILE A 115 12.43 6.01 -6.28
CA ILE A 115 12.64 6.87 -5.11
C ILE A 115 12.54 8.35 -5.45
N ALA A 116 11.76 8.73 -6.47
CA ALA A 116 11.55 10.13 -6.84
C ALA A 116 11.17 11.00 -5.62
N CYS A 117 10.37 10.46 -4.69
CA CYS A 117 9.99 11.15 -3.45
C CYS A 117 11.15 11.51 -2.49
N GLN A 118 12.28 10.81 -2.59
CA GLN A 118 13.49 11.11 -1.83
C GLN A 118 14.52 11.84 -2.70
N TRP A 119 14.77 11.29 -3.89
CA TRP A 119 15.77 11.79 -4.84
C TRP A 119 15.54 13.25 -5.23
N SER A 120 14.27 13.64 -5.47
CA SER A 120 13.91 14.99 -5.94
C SER A 120 14.13 16.09 -4.90
N LYS A 121 14.09 15.78 -3.59
CA LYS A 121 14.16 16.77 -2.50
C LYS A 121 15.38 17.68 -2.61
N ASN A 122 16.53 17.07 -2.90
CA ASN A 122 17.82 17.76 -2.98
C ASN A 122 18.35 17.85 -4.41
N PHE A 123 17.60 17.38 -5.43
CA PHE A 123 18.10 17.31 -6.81
C PHE A 123 18.54 18.68 -7.33
N SER A 124 17.72 19.73 -7.17
CA SER A 124 18.10 21.08 -7.60
C SER A 124 19.35 21.60 -6.89
N SER A 125 19.51 21.31 -5.60
CA SER A 125 20.69 21.69 -4.82
C SER A 125 21.94 20.95 -5.31
N ARG A 126 21.82 19.63 -5.56
CA ARG A 126 22.90 18.80 -6.12
C ARG A 126 23.32 19.29 -7.51
N CYS A 127 22.37 19.65 -8.37
CA CYS A 127 22.68 20.24 -9.68
C CYS A 127 23.45 21.56 -9.61
N GLY A 128 23.39 22.28 -8.48
CA GLY A 128 24.21 23.48 -8.23
C GLY A 128 25.68 23.17 -7.91
N LEU A 129 25.99 21.93 -7.51
CA LEU A 129 27.35 21.47 -7.21
C LEU A 129 28.08 20.93 -8.46
N TYR A 130 27.31 20.57 -9.49
CA TYR A 130 27.83 20.02 -10.74
C TYR A 130 28.28 21.12 -11.70
N PRO A 131 29.09 20.78 -12.73
CA PRO A 131 29.35 21.70 -13.84
C PRO A 131 28.05 22.27 -14.45
N PRO A 132 28.13 23.43 -15.13
CA PRO A 132 26.96 24.04 -15.76
C PRO A 132 26.15 23.02 -16.56
N ASN A 133 24.86 22.93 -16.25
CA ASN A 133 23.96 21.93 -16.79
C ASN A 133 22.62 22.56 -17.23
N ILE A 134 21.70 21.74 -17.71
CA ILE A 134 20.39 22.19 -18.23
C ILE A 134 19.62 23.03 -17.18
N LEU A 135 19.73 22.73 -15.89
CA LEU A 135 19.04 23.49 -14.82
C LEU A 135 19.75 24.79 -14.46
N SER A 136 21.05 24.89 -14.76
CA SER A 136 21.79 26.15 -14.67
C SER A 136 21.31 27.14 -15.75
N THR A 137 20.98 26.64 -16.94
CA THR A 137 20.68 27.46 -18.13
C THR A 137 19.18 27.70 -18.36
N ARG A 138 18.32 26.72 -18.06
CA ARG A 138 16.87 26.77 -18.29
C ARG A 138 16.09 26.96 -17.00
N LYS A 139 15.95 28.22 -16.55
CA LYS A 139 15.18 28.57 -15.34
C LYS A 139 13.67 28.45 -15.53
N ASP A 140 13.22 28.38 -16.77
CA ASP A 140 11.84 28.21 -17.21
C ASP A 140 11.40 26.73 -17.30
N LEU A 141 12.31 25.79 -17.09
CA LEU A 141 12.03 24.35 -17.16
C LEU A 141 11.27 23.87 -15.92
N GLU A 142 10.03 23.44 -16.10
CA GLU A 142 9.22 22.81 -15.05
C GLU A 142 9.58 21.32 -14.95
N LEU A 143 10.07 20.89 -13.78
CA LEU A 143 10.29 19.48 -13.46
C LEU A 143 9.21 18.97 -12.52
N VAL A 144 8.60 17.84 -12.87
CA VAL A 144 7.61 17.14 -12.06
C VAL A 144 8.12 15.75 -11.74
N TYR A 145 8.06 15.34 -10.49
CA TYR A 145 8.63 14.07 -10.03
C TYR A 145 7.50 13.12 -9.63
N LEU A 146 7.55 11.89 -10.14
CA LEU A 146 6.57 10.85 -9.84
C LEU A 146 7.24 9.52 -9.56
N VAL A 147 6.53 8.67 -8.82
CA VAL A 147 6.95 7.29 -8.58
C VAL A 147 6.14 6.38 -9.52
N PRO A 148 6.77 5.39 -10.18
CA PRO A 148 6.06 4.44 -11.03
C PRO A 148 4.90 3.75 -10.30
N LYS A 149 3.83 3.44 -11.03
CA LYS A 149 2.56 2.95 -10.43
C LYS A 149 2.70 1.65 -9.66
N PHE A 150 3.59 0.75 -10.07
CA PHE A 150 3.83 -0.52 -9.38
C PHE A 150 4.57 -0.32 -8.07
N HIS A 151 5.49 0.64 -8.03
CA HIS A 151 6.34 0.91 -6.87
C HIS A 151 5.64 1.80 -5.84
N LEU A 152 4.81 2.75 -6.28
CA LEU A 152 4.14 3.74 -5.43
C LEU A 152 3.43 3.15 -4.18
N PRO A 153 2.68 2.04 -4.24
CA PRO A 153 2.00 1.46 -3.07
C PRO A 153 2.93 1.04 -1.92
N ALA A 154 4.22 0.79 -2.21
CA ALA A 154 5.20 0.45 -1.18
C ALA A 154 5.73 1.68 -0.41
N HIS A 155 5.40 2.90 -0.85
CA HIS A 155 5.77 4.13 -0.17
C HIS A 155 4.79 4.50 0.95
N VAL A 156 5.20 5.42 1.83
CA VAL A 156 4.30 6.02 2.84
C VAL A 156 3.14 6.76 2.16
N GLN A 157 2.02 6.89 2.86
CA GLN A 157 0.80 7.53 2.38
C GLN A 157 1.05 8.90 1.72
N HIS A 158 1.86 9.75 2.37
CA HIS A 158 2.25 11.05 1.84
C HIS A 158 2.86 10.97 0.43
N CYS A 159 3.66 9.94 0.14
CA CYS A 159 4.23 9.76 -1.20
C CYS A 159 3.17 9.27 -2.19
N GLN A 160 2.29 8.36 -1.76
CA GLN A 160 1.20 7.83 -2.60
C GLN A 160 0.27 8.92 -3.11
N GLU A 161 0.09 9.99 -2.36
CA GLU A 161 -0.81 11.10 -2.71
C GLU A 161 -0.11 12.18 -3.55
N ASN A 162 1.19 12.42 -3.34
CA ASN A 162 1.89 13.56 -3.96
C ASN A 162 2.75 13.17 -5.17
N PHE A 163 3.09 11.88 -5.34
CA PHE A 163 3.95 11.39 -6.43
C PHE A 163 3.21 10.46 -7.40
N SER A 164 1.88 10.48 -7.39
CA SER A 164 1.03 9.60 -8.21
C SER A 164 0.79 10.12 -9.62
N PHE A 165 1.05 9.27 -10.61
CA PHE A 165 0.61 9.50 -11.99
C PHE A 165 -0.90 9.65 -12.16
N ASN A 166 -1.71 9.13 -11.24
CA ASN A 166 -3.17 9.21 -11.35
C ASN A 166 -3.72 10.58 -10.93
N TYR A 167 -2.95 11.35 -10.16
CA TYR A 167 -3.41 12.63 -9.61
C TYR A 167 -2.79 13.82 -10.35
N ILE A 168 -1.64 13.64 -11.02
CA ILE A 168 -0.97 14.75 -11.69
C ILE A 168 -1.52 15.00 -13.11
N PRO A 169 -1.86 16.26 -13.45
CA PRO A 169 -2.38 16.57 -14.77
C PRO A 169 -1.31 16.47 -15.87
N ARG A 170 -1.78 16.27 -17.11
CA ARG A 170 -0.99 16.24 -18.36
C ARG A 170 0.03 15.10 -18.46
N VAL A 171 -0.21 14.00 -17.74
CA VAL A 171 0.59 12.75 -17.83
C VAL A 171 -0.15 11.58 -18.50
N ALA A 172 -1.40 11.80 -18.93
CA ALA A 172 -2.26 10.79 -19.54
C ALA A 172 -2.34 9.51 -18.69
N ARG A 173 -2.30 8.33 -19.31
CA ARG A 173 -2.32 7.03 -18.61
C ARG A 173 -0.93 6.39 -18.46
N THR A 174 0.15 7.17 -18.48
CA THR A 174 1.52 6.67 -18.26
C THR A 174 1.65 5.94 -16.92
N ASP A 175 2.44 4.87 -16.88
CA ASP A 175 2.69 4.05 -15.68
C ASP A 175 4.06 4.31 -15.03
N GLY A 176 5.05 4.75 -15.81
CA GLY A 176 6.41 5.01 -15.32
C GLY A 176 7.35 3.79 -15.36
N GLU A 177 6.86 2.62 -15.78
CA GLU A 177 7.54 1.29 -15.67
C GLU A 177 8.39 0.93 -16.90
N SER A 178 8.90 1.94 -17.61
CA SER A 178 9.61 1.70 -18.87
C SER A 178 10.99 1.06 -18.70
N PRO A 179 11.80 1.49 -17.70
CA PRO A 179 13.05 0.79 -17.40
C PRO A 179 12.92 -0.71 -17.20
N GLU A 180 11.89 -1.15 -16.51
CA GLU A 180 11.65 -2.54 -16.13
C GLU A 180 11.36 -3.39 -17.38
N ARG A 181 10.59 -2.84 -18.33
CA ARG A 181 10.33 -3.45 -19.64
C ARG A 181 11.58 -3.46 -20.52
N GLY A 182 12.33 -2.35 -20.53
CA GLY A 182 13.61 -2.25 -21.23
C GLY A 182 14.63 -3.28 -20.72
N TRP A 183 14.73 -3.44 -19.40
CA TRP A 183 15.60 -4.44 -18.78
C TRP A 183 15.16 -5.86 -19.10
N ALA A 184 13.85 -6.16 -19.08
CA ALA A 184 13.35 -7.46 -19.49
C ALA A 184 13.76 -7.83 -20.93
N ALA A 185 13.78 -6.85 -21.84
CA ALA A 185 14.24 -7.06 -23.21
C ALA A 185 15.77 -7.23 -23.30
N ALA A 186 16.54 -6.48 -22.50
CA ALA A 186 18.01 -6.52 -22.50
C ALA A 186 18.59 -7.72 -21.73
N ASN A 187 17.81 -8.40 -20.89
CA ASN A 187 18.27 -9.55 -20.10
C ASN A 187 18.85 -10.69 -20.94
N SER A 188 18.44 -10.82 -22.20
CA SER A 188 18.97 -11.82 -23.13
C SER A 188 20.47 -11.66 -23.39
N VAL A 189 21.02 -10.46 -23.24
CA VAL A 189 22.44 -10.15 -23.48
C VAL A 189 23.24 -9.83 -22.21
N ALA A 190 22.60 -9.91 -21.04
CA ALA A 190 23.26 -9.65 -19.76
C ALA A 190 24.42 -10.64 -19.49
N ASN A 191 24.23 -11.92 -19.81
CA ASN A 191 25.27 -12.94 -19.59
C ASN A 191 26.44 -12.81 -20.57
N SER A 192 26.18 -12.49 -21.84
CA SER A 192 27.25 -12.33 -22.83
C SER A 192 28.06 -11.07 -22.58
N THR A 193 27.40 -9.95 -22.23
CA THR A 193 28.06 -8.68 -21.93
C THR A 193 28.91 -8.72 -20.65
N ARG A 194 28.66 -9.65 -19.72
CA ARG A 194 29.41 -9.77 -18.48
C ARG A 194 30.89 -10.16 -18.68
N GLU A 195 31.17 -11.00 -19.67
CA GLU A 195 32.51 -11.54 -19.94
C GLU A 195 33.26 -10.74 -21.02
N MET A 196 32.60 -9.76 -21.65
CA MET A 196 33.18 -8.92 -22.70
C MET A 196 34.18 -7.92 -22.12
N GLY A 197 35.16 -7.52 -22.96
CA GLY A 197 36.01 -6.37 -22.66
C GLY A 197 35.20 -5.05 -22.60
N PRO A 198 35.76 -3.99 -22.02
CA PRO A 198 35.03 -2.75 -21.75
C PRO A 198 34.51 -2.03 -22.99
N GLY A 199 35.27 -2.01 -24.09
CA GLY A 199 34.87 -1.39 -25.36
C GLY A 199 33.78 -2.17 -26.04
N SER A 200 34.08 -3.42 -26.37
CA SER A 200 33.16 -4.36 -26.99
C SER A 200 31.83 -4.46 -26.24
N ARG A 201 31.84 -4.47 -24.90
CA ARG A 201 30.63 -4.50 -24.09
C ARG A 201 29.73 -3.29 -24.34
N ARG A 202 30.28 -2.07 -24.36
CA ARG A 202 29.50 -0.84 -24.55
C ARG A 202 28.93 -0.75 -25.95
N ASP A 203 29.73 -1.11 -26.96
CA ASP A 203 29.29 -1.09 -28.35
C ASP A 203 28.15 -2.09 -28.59
N VAL A 204 28.25 -3.31 -28.02
CA VAL A 204 27.16 -4.30 -28.06
C VAL A 204 25.89 -3.77 -27.38
N LEU A 205 26.02 -3.13 -26.22
CA LEU A 205 24.87 -2.53 -25.54
C LEU A 205 24.22 -1.43 -26.39
N ASP A 206 25.00 -0.54 -26.99
CA ASP A 206 24.50 0.49 -27.91
C ASP A 206 23.75 -0.12 -29.11
N ASP A 207 24.28 -1.17 -29.72
CA ASP A 207 23.63 -1.88 -30.83
C ASP A 207 22.28 -2.47 -30.42
N HIS A 208 22.21 -3.11 -29.24
CA HIS A 208 20.97 -3.67 -28.71
C HIS A 208 19.93 -2.61 -28.37
N PHE A 209 20.35 -1.49 -27.79
CA PHE A 209 19.46 -0.36 -27.53
C PHE A 209 18.99 0.29 -28.83
N GLY A 210 19.86 0.34 -29.85
CA GLY A 210 19.54 0.79 -31.20
C GLY A 210 18.47 -0.07 -31.87
N ASP A 211 18.64 -1.39 -31.89
CA ASP A 211 17.64 -2.33 -32.42
C ASP A 211 16.32 -2.23 -31.65
N TYR A 212 16.37 -2.13 -30.31
CA TYR A 212 15.17 -1.96 -29.49
C TYR A 212 14.38 -0.69 -29.89
N ASN A 213 15.07 0.46 -29.99
CA ASN A 213 14.46 1.72 -30.41
C ASN A 213 13.95 1.66 -31.86
N TRP A 214 14.70 1.05 -32.77
CA TRP A 214 14.29 0.86 -34.16
C TRP A 214 12.99 0.06 -34.26
N ARG A 215 12.89 -1.07 -33.54
CA ARG A 215 11.67 -1.87 -33.47
C ARG A 215 10.51 -1.09 -32.87
N LYS A 216 10.74 -0.24 -31.86
CA LYS A 216 9.69 0.64 -31.33
C LYS A 216 9.18 1.57 -32.42
N ILE A 217 10.06 2.25 -33.14
CA ILE A 217 9.71 3.18 -34.23
C ILE A 217 8.87 2.49 -35.30
N LEU A 218 9.31 1.32 -35.79
CA LEU A 218 8.58 0.54 -36.80
C LEU A 218 7.15 0.18 -36.35
N ASN A 219 6.96 -0.06 -35.05
CA ASN A 219 5.68 -0.46 -34.48
C ASN A 219 4.83 0.70 -33.94
N LEU A 220 5.33 1.95 -33.96
CA LEU A 220 4.63 3.10 -33.38
C LEU A 220 3.25 3.31 -34.00
N ALA A 221 3.17 3.34 -35.34
CA ALA A 221 1.93 3.60 -36.05
C ALA A 221 0.84 2.56 -35.72
N THR A 222 1.19 1.26 -35.80
CA THR A 222 0.27 0.17 -35.49
C THR A 222 -0.14 0.19 -34.02
N THR A 223 0.81 0.44 -33.11
CA THR A 223 0.55 0.52 -31.67
C THR A 223 -0.38 1.67 -31.33
N PHE A 224 -0.16 2.86 -31.89
CA PHE A 224 -1.00 4.03 -31.66
C PHE A 224 -2.38 3.88 -32.28
N CYS A 225 -2.50 3.31 -33.47
CA CYS A 225 -3.80 3.02 -34.08
C CYS A 225 -4.62 2.07 -33.19
N ARG A 226 -4.01 0.97 -32.71
CA ARG A 226 -4.66 0.03 -31.81
C ARG A 226 -5.06 0.68 -30.47
N LYS A 227 -4.12 1.35 -29.81
CA LYS A 227 -4.38 2.02 -28.52
C LYS A 227 -5.39 3.17 -28.64
N GLY A 228 -5.41 3.87 -29.77
CA GLY A 228 -6.38 4.92 -30.05
C GLY A 228 -7.82 4.39 -30.15
N LYS A 229 -8.02 3.27 -30.87
CA LYS A 229 -9.32 2.59 -30.94
C LYS A 229 -9.77 2.10 -29.56
N GLU A 230 -8.86 1.50 -28.80
CA GLU A 230 -9.11 1.07 -27.42
C GLU A 230 -9.50 2.25 -26.53
N ALA A 231 -8.78 3.37 -26.60
CA ALA A 231 -9.07 4.57 -25.83
C ALA A 231 -10.44 5.18 -26.17
N LEU A 232 -10.85 5.16 -27.44
CA LEU A 232 -12.18 5.63 -27.85
C LEU A 232 -13.30 4.76 -27.27
N ALA A 233 -13.16 3.45 -27.33
CA ALA A 233 -14.13 2.52 -26.73
C ALA A 233 -14.20 2.67 -25.20
N MET A 234 -13.04 2.70 -24.52
CA MET A 234 -12.99 2.85 -23.06
C MET A 234 -13.47 4.22 -22.59
N ARG A 235 -13.40 5.26 -23.43
CA ARG A 235 -13.90 6.60 -23.08
C ARG A 235 -15.40 6.57 -22.84
N GLU A 236 -16.16 5.86 -23.68
CA GLU A 236 -17.62 5.77 -23.54
C GLU A 236 -17.98 5.15 -22.19
N GLU A 237 -17.42 3.98 -21.89
CA GLU A 237 -17.62 3.27 -20.63
C GLU A 237 -17.21 4.12 -19.40
N HIS A 238 -16.06 4.78 -19.45
CA HIS A 238 -15.59 5.59 -18.32
C HIS A 238 -16.40 6.87 -18.11
N VAL A 239 -16.90 7.50 -19.18
CA VAL A 239 -17.75 8.69 -19.06
C VAL A 239 -19.09 8.32 -18.47
N GLU A 240 -19.71 7.23 -18.93
CA GLU A 240 -20.96 6.72 -18.37
C GLU A 240 -20.82 6.40 -16.88
N ALA A 241 -19.80 5.62 -16.51
CA ALA A 241 -19.52 5.28 -15.12
C ALA A 241 -19.26 6.52 -14.24
N PHE A 242 -18.59 7.55 -14.78
CA PHE A 242 -18.35 8.80 -14.06
C PHE A 242 -19.64 9.59 -13.85
N VAL A 243 -20.48 9.72 -14.87
CA VAL A 243 -21.76 10.44 -14.78
C VAL A 243 -22.71 9.76 -13.80
N GLU A 244 -22.80 8.43 -13.83
CA GLU A 244 -23.61 7.67 -12.85
C GLU A 244 -23.11 7.86 -11.42
N PHE A 245 -21.79 7.83 -11.22
CA PHE A 245 -21.17 8.04 -9.91
C PHE A 245 -21.40 9.46 -9.40
N ASP A 246 -21.18 10.48 -10.23
CA ASP A 246 -21.38 11.89 -9.88
C ASP A 246 -22.85 12.19 -9.55
N ALA A 247 -23.79 11.64 -10.32
CA ALA A 247 -25.23 11.83 -10.11
C ALA A 247 -25.74 11.24 -8.77
N ALA A 248 -24.99 10.34 -8.15
CA ALA A 248 -25.35 9.74 -6.87
C ALA A 248 -24.83 10.50 -5.65
N LEU A 249 -23.98 11.49 -5.86
CA LEU A 249 -23.39 12.29 -4.80
C LEU A 249 -24.15 13.61 -4.61
N PRO A 250 -24.13 14.21 -3.41
CA PRO A 250 -24.70 15.53 -3.21
C PRO A 250 -23.99 16.57 -4.09
N VAL A 251 -24.77 17.32 -4.88
CA VAL A 251 -24.25 18.33 -5.83
C VAL A 251 -23.33 19.34 -5.15
N GLN A 252 -23.69 19.77 -3.94
CA GLN A 252 -22.88 20.73 -3.18
C GLN A 252 -21.48 20.17 -2.84
N GLU A 253 -21.39 18.86 -2.59
CA GLU A 253 -20.11 18.19 -2.28
C GLU A 253 -19.27 18.00 -3.54
N THR A 254 -19.88 17.59 -4.66
CA THR A 254 -19.16 17.40 -5.93
C THR A 254 -18.64 18.72 -6.49
N GLU A 255 -19.40 19.81 -6.37
CA GLU A 255 -18.95 21.17 -6.74
C GLU A 255 -17.78 21.64 -5.87
N ALA A 256 -17.90 21.51 -4.53
CA ALA A 256 -16.84 21.88 -3.60
C ALA A 256 -15.56 21.08 -3.85
N TRP A 257 -15.69 19.76 -4.06
CA TRP A 257 -14.57 18.88 -4.38
C TRP A 257 -13.91 19.24 -5.71
N THR A 258 -14.71 19.52 -6.75
CA THR A 258 -14.20 19.93 -8.07
C THR A 258 -13.37 21.20 -7.98
N VAL A 259 -13.79 22.17 -7.16
CA VAL A 259 -13.01 23.40 -6.89
C VAL A 259 -11.70 23.07 -6.19
N MET A 260 -11.72 22.17 -5.20
CA MET A 260 -10.53 21.71 -4.50
C MET A 260 -9.53 21.04 -5.45
N CYS A 261 -9.98 20.14 -6.33
CA CYS A 261 -9.18 19.53 -7.39
C CYS A 261 -8.54 20.57 -8.30
N LYS A 262 -9.32 21.51 -8.85
CA LYS A 262 -8.79 22.54 -9.75
C LYS A 262 -7.75 23.43 -9.07
N ASN A 263 -7.98 23.81 -7.81
CA ASN A 263 -7.04 24.62 -7.03
C ASN A 263 -5.73 23.86 -6.78
N TRP A 264 -5.80 22.59 -6.44
CA TRP A 264 -4.63 21.75 -6.19
C TRP A 264 -3.85 21.41 -7.48
N GLU A 265 -4.55 21.14 -8.58
CA GLU A 265 -3.93 20.90 -9.90
C GLU A 265 -3.20 22.14 -10.43
N ALA A 266 -3.68 23.33 -10.09
CA ALA A 266 -3.04 24.60 -10.44
C ALA A 266 -1.86 24.93 -9.50
N ASP A 267 -1.97 24.58 -8.22
CA ASP A 267 -0.98 24.85 -7.18
C ASP A 267 -1.00 23.73 -6.13
N SER A 268 0.00 22.85 -6.18
CA SER A 268 0.10 21.69 -5.28
C SER A 268 0.41 22.06 -3.83
N SER A 269 0.62 23.34 -3.51
CA SER A 269 0.69 23.84 -2.13
C SER A 269 -0.69 24.02 -1.49
N LYS A 270 -1.77 24.02 -2.28
CA LYS A 270 -3.15 24.03 -1.77
C LYS A 270 -3.48 22.69 -1.08
N PRO A 271 -4.55 22.64 -0.28
CA PRO A 271 -5.01 21.39 0.32
C PRO A 271 -5.19 20.29 -0.74
N ASN A 272 -4.53 19.14 -0.53
CA ASN A 272 -4.60 18.01 -1.45
C ASN A 272 -5.96 17.30 -1.29
N PRO A 273 -6.84 17.30 -2.31
CA PRO A 273 -8.13 16.62 -2.23
C PRO A 273 -7.95 15.11 -2.08
N PHE A 274 -6.89 14.54 -2.66
CA PHE A 274 -6.64 13.10 -2.62
C PHE A 274 -6.04 12.61 -1.30
N HIS A 275 -5.72 13.54 -0.38
CA HIS A 275 -5.28 13.17 0.96
C HIS A 275 -6.45 12.58 1.74
N VAL A 276 -6.35 11.28 2.05
CA VAL A 276 -7.33 10.64 2.91
C VAL A 276 -7.03 11.08 4.33
N ALA A 277 -7.77 12.06 4.83
CA ALA A 277 -7.69 12.44 6.23
C ALA A 277 -7.96 11.19 7.06
N LYS A 278 -6.94 10.72 7.81
CA LYS A 278 -7.13 9.70 8.84
C LYS A 278 -8.04 10.30 9.90
N THR A 279 -9.34 10.09 9.75
CA THR A 279 -10.34 10.52 10.75
C THR A 279 -10.47 9.51 11.88
N THR A 280 -9.84 8.34 11.76
CA THR A 280 -10.07 7.22 12.67
C THR A 280 -8.88 6.99 13.58
N VAL A 281 -9.13 6.95 14.89
CA VAL A 281 -8.13 6.61 15.90
C VAL A 281 -7.82 5.12 15.77
N THR A 282 -6.55 4.77 15.59
CA THR A 282 -6.14 3.36 15.44
C THR A 282 -5.81 2.71 16.78
N ASP A 283 -5.88 1.37 16.85
CA ASP A 283 -5.49 0.60 18.04
C ASP A 283 -4.03 0.90 18.44
N SER A 284 -3.18 1.12 17.43
CA SER A 284 -1.77 1.47 17.63
C SER A 284 -1.58 2.88 18.21
N GLU A 285 -2.39 3.85 17.78
CA GLU A 285 -2.36 5.21 18.32
C GLU A 285 -2.88 5.25 19.76
N VAL A 286 -3.94 4.52 20.09
CA VAL A 286 -4.40 4.35 21.48
C VAL A 286 -3.29 3.75 22.34
N ARG A 287 -2.61 2.71 21.84
CA ARG A 287 -1.51 2.06 22.56
C ARG A 287 -0.32 3.02 22.79
N ILE A 288 0.04 3.84 21.81
CA ILE A 288 1.10 4.86 21.97
C ILE A 288 0.68 5.91 23.00
N ARG A 289 -0.56 6.39 22.93
CA ARG A 289 -1.10 7.37 23.88
C ARG A 289 -1.04 6.84 25.31
N LEU A 290 -1.61 5.67 25.56
CA LEU A 290 -1.62 5.05 26.89
C LEU A 290 -0.22 4.72 27.41
N ALA A 291 0.70 4.29 26.53
CA ALA A 291 2.10 4.08 26.92
C ALA A 291 2.82 5.38 27.31
N ASN A 292 2.48 6.50 26.67
CA ASN A 292 3.02 7.81 27.07
C ASN A 292 2.43 8.28 28.40
N GLU A 293 1.14 8.09 28.63
CA GLU A 293 0.49 8.37 29.92
C GLU A 293 1.11 7.52 31.05
N ASP A 294 1.34 6.22 30.81
CA ASP A 294 2.03 5.33 31.75
C ASP A 294 3.46 5.84 32.03
N ARG A 295 4.20 6.26 31.00
CA ARG A 295 5.55 6.84 31.14
C ARG A 295 5.55 8.11 31.99
N GLU A 296 4.55 8.97 31.83
CA GLU A 296 4.38 10.20 32.62
C GLU A 296 4.00 9.89 34.07
N ALA A 297 3.08 8.95 34.30
CA ALA A 297 2.70 8.51 35.65
C ALA A 297 3.88 7.88 36.41
N ILE A 298 4.73 7.11 35.72
CA ILE A 298 5.98 6.57 36.29
C ILE A 298 6.93 7.71 36.67
N ALA A 299 7.15 8.67 35.77
CA ALA A 299 8.02 9.81 36.02
C ALA A 299 7.54 10.68 37.21
N GLN A 300 6.23 10.75 37.42
CA GLN A 300 5.60 11.50 38.53
C GLN A 300 5.46 10.67 39.82
N GLY A 301 5.77 9.37 39.80
CA GLY A 301 5.60 8.47 40.95
C GLY A 301 4.15 8.16 41.31
N THR A 302 3.20 8.41 40.41
CA THR A 302 1.76 8.14 40.60
C THR A 302 1.31 6.80 40.01
N ALA A 303 2.22 6.07 39.35
CA ALA A 303 1.94 4.79 38.72
C ALA A 303 1.58 3.70 39.75
N LEU A 304 0.47 3.01 39.51
CA LEU A 304 0.01 1.86 40.29
C LEU A 304 0.67 0.59 39.75
N ALA A 305 1.89 0.30 40.21
CA ALA A 305 2.66 -0.89 39.82
C ALA A 305 2.24 -2.10 40.66
N ILE A 306 1.14 -2.77 40.27
CA ILE A 306 0.71 -4.03 40.91
C ILE A 306 1.46 -5.24 40.32
N HIS A 307 1.93 -5.13 39.07
CA HIS A 307 2.74 -6.14 38.38
C HIS A 307 3.93 -5.47 37.69
N ASP A 308 5.10 -6.09 37.74
CA ASP A 308 6.37 -5.50 37.27
C ASP A 308 6.39 -5.27 35.75
N ASP A 309 5.89 -6.23 34.97
CA ASP A 309 6.00 -6.21 33.50
C ASP A 309 4.74 -5.77 32.75
N MET A 310 3.62 -5.45 33.43
CA MET A 310 2.35 -5.21 32.76
C MET A 310 1.53 -4.11 33.43
N THR A 311 1.18 -3.07 32.67
CA THR A 311 0.32 -1.98 33.14
C THR A 311 -1.17 -2.33 32.98
N PRO A 312 -2.09 -1.65 33.70
CA PRO A 312 -3.53 -1.86 33.54
C PRO A 312 -4.05 -1.72 32.10
N SER A 313 -3.52 -0.75 31.34
CA SER A 313 -3.88 -0.53 29.94
C SER A 313 -3.44 -1.71 29.05
N GLN A 314 -2.24 -2.25 29.29
CA GLN A 314 -1.72 -3.43 28.62
C GLN A 314 -2.50 -4.69 28.94
N LEU A 315 -2.96 -4.86 30.19
CA LEU A 315 -3.81 -5.99 30.57
C LEU A 315 -5.11 -6.01 29.75
N VAL A 316 -5.78 -4.86 29.65
CA VAL A 316 -7.02 -4.73 28.86
C VAL A 316 -6.75 -5.01 27.38
N TYR A 317 -5.68 -4.43 26.83
CA TYR A 317 -5.30 -4.67 25.45
C TYR A 317 -5.01 -6.15 25.15
N GLN A 318 -4.24 -6.84 26.01
CA GLN A 318 -4.01 -8.27 25.87
C GLN A 318 -5.30 -9.10 25.97
N GLY A 319 -6.24 -8.69 26.83
CA GLY A 319 -7.55 -9.33 26.91
C GLY A 319 -8.35 -9.21 25.61
N LEU A 320 -8.31 -8.05 24.95
CA LEU A 320 -8.92 -7.84 23.63
C LEU A 320 -8.24 -8.69 22.54
N GLN A 321 -6.92 -8.85 22.59
CA GLN A 321 -6.20 -9.76 21.68
C GLN A 321 -6.60 -11.21 21.89
N ILE A 322 -6.78 -11.64 23.15
CA ILE A 322 -7.27 -12.98 23.47
C ILE A 322 -8.70 -13.17 22.96
N GLU A 323 -9.57 -12.17 23.08
CA GLU A 323 -10.93 -12.22 22.52
C GLU A 323 -10.91 -12.42 20.99
N ASP A 324 -10.03 -11.71 20.28
CA ASP A 324 -9.81 -11.91 18.84
C ASP A 324 -9.32 -13.33 18.51
N LEU A 325 -8.41 -13.87 19.32
CA LEU A 325 -7.93 -15.25 19.17
C LEU A 325 -9.03 -16.29 19.45
N GLN A 326 -9.88 -16.08 20.46
CA GLN A 326 -11.04 -16.93 20.72
C GLN A 326 -12.00 -16.94 19.53
N ARG A 327 -12.30 -15.76 18.94
CA ARG A 327 -13.15 -15.66 17.74
C ARG A 327 -12.55 -16.33 16.51
N HIS A 328 -11.24 -16.23 16.33
CA HIS A 328 -10.55 -16.94 15.24
C HIS A 328 -10.60 -18.46 15.45
N HIS A 329 -10.32 -18.91 16.67
CA HIS A 329 -10.36 -20.33 17.00
C HIS A 329 -11.77 -20.92 16.88
N ALA A 330 -12.80 -20.21 17.30
CA ALA A 330 -14.20 -20.63 17.11
C ALA A 330 -14.55 -20.85 15.63
N ARG A 331 -14.05 -19.98 14.73
CA ARG A 331 -14.20 -20.16 13.28
C ARG A 331 -13.43 -21.37 12.77
N ASP A 332 -12.18 -21.55 13.19
CA ASP A 332 -11.37 -22.73 12.81
C ASP A 332 -12.07 -24.05 13.24
N VAL A 333 -12.74 -24.05 14.40
CA VAL A 333 -13.52 -25.19 14.89
C VAL A 333 -14.75 -25.47 14.02
N LEU A 334 -15.47 -24.42 13.61
CA LEU A 334 -16.61 -24.56 12.70
C LEU A 334 -16.19 -25.04 11.30
N ASP A 335 -15.07 -24.53 10.79
CA ASP A 335 -14.55 -24.80 9.44
C ASP A 335 -13.97 -26.22 9.27
N LEU A 336 -13.59 -26.90 10.36
CA LEU A 336 -13.10 -28.28 10.34
C LEU A 336 -14.11 -29.23 9.67
N GLY A 337 -15.40 -29.09 9.98
CA GLY A 337 -16.46 -29.97 9.51
C GLY A 337 -16.29 -31.46 9.87
N PRO A 338 -17.20 -32.34 9.43
CA PRO A 338 -17.21 -33.76 9.81
C PRO A 338 -16.09 -34.61 9.16
N HIS A 339 -15.48 -34.11 8.08
CA HIS A 339 -14.47 -34.83 7.28
C HIS A 339 -13.07 -34.20 7.39
N ALA A 340 -12.79 -33.51 8.49
CA ALA A 340 -11.47 -32.94 8.76
C ALA A 340 -10.35 -34.00 8.74
N THR A 341 -9.24 -33.68 8.08
CA THR A 341 -8.01 -34.49 8.13
C THR A 341 -7.37 -34.40 9.52
N ASP A 342 -6.59 -35.41 9.89
CA ASP A 342 -5.88 -35.43 11.18
C ASP A 342 -4.91 -34.25 11.32
N LEU A 343 -4.29 -33.81 10.22
CA LEU A 343 -3.45 -32.62 10.21
C LEU A 343 -4.25 -31.34 10.52
N GLN A 344 -5.48 -31.21 10.00
CA GLN A 344 -6.34 -30.07 10.32
C GLN A 344 -6.77 -30.10 11.80
N LYS A 345 -7.17 -31.27 12.30
CA LYS A 345 -7.52 -31.46 13.71
C LYS A 345 -6.36 -31.11 14.64
N ALA A 346 -5.16 -31.61 14.34
CA ALA A 346 -3.94 -31.32 15.10
C ALA A 346 -3.67 -29.81 15.17
N LYS A 347 -3.76 -29.09 14.04
CA LYS A 347 -3.56 -27.62 14.02
C LYS A 347 -4.55 -26.87 14.91
N VAL A 348 -5.83 -27.25 14.90
CA VAL A 348 -6.84 -26.60 15.75
C VAL A 348 -6.64 -26.92 17.23
N MET A 349 -6.22 -28.14 17.55
CA MET A 349 -5.85 -28.54 18.92
C MET A 349 -4.60 -27.81 19.42
N GLU A 350 -3.56 -27.68 18.60
CA GLU A 350 -2.34 -26.94 18.94
C GLU A 350 -2.64 -25.45 19.21
N ARG A 351 -3.49 -24.83 18.37
CA ARG A 351 -3.97 -23.47 18.59
C ARG A 351 -4.76 -23.36 19.89
N ALA A 352 -5.63 -24.33 20.19
CA ALA A 352 -6.37 -24.36 21.45
C ALA A 352 -5.41 -24.39 22.65
N ASN A 353 -4.42 -25.30 22.64
CA ASN A 353 -3.44 -25.42 23.71
C ASN A 353 -2.61 -24.14 23.91
N SER A 354 -2.20 -23.49 22.82
CA SER A 354 -1.49 -22.21 22.89
C SER A 354 -2.36 -21.10 23.48
N LEU A 355 -3.64 -21.05 23.08
CA LEU A 355 -4.60 -20.08 23.60
C LEU A 355 -4.89 -20.31 25.09
N THR A 356 -5.05 -21.55 25.53
CA THR A 356 -5.27 -21.90 26.94
C THR A 356 -4.13 -21.40 27.82
N ARG A 357 -2.87 -21.65 27.43
CA ARG A 357 -1.71 -21.17 28.20
C ARG A 357 -1.65 -19.65 28.30
N LYS A 358 -1.94 -18.95 27.19
CA LYS A 358 -2.00 -17.47 27.18
C LYS A 358 -3.11 -16.96 28.09
N LEU A 359 -4.28 -17.61 28.04
CA LEU A 359 -5.44 -17.26 28.85
C LEU A 359 -5.16 -17.45 30.34
N GLU A 360 -4.59 -18.59 30.75
CA GLU A 360 -4.24 -18.86 32.15
C GLU A 360 -3.24 -17.84 32.71
N ALA A 361 -2.18 -17.53 31.94
CA ALA A 361 -1.20 -16.52 32.32
C ALA A 361 -1.81 -15.11 32.40
N TRP A 362 -2.75 -14.77 31.51
CA TRP A 362 -3.44 -13.49 31.56
C TRP A 362 -4.43 -13.40 32.74
N ILE A 363 -5.15 -14.48 33.05
CA ILE A 363 -6.09 -14.55 34.18
C ILE A 363 -5.37 -14.35 35.51
N SER A 364 -4.17 -14.92 35.70
CA SER A 364 -3.43 -14.75 36.95
C SER A 364 -3.10 -13.28 37.22
N ILE A 365 -2.72 -12.52 36.19
CA ILE A 365 -2.45 -11.07 36.27
C ILE A 365 -3.78 -10.29 36.41
N GLN A 366 -4.84 -10.71 35.73
CA GLN A 366 -6.16 -10.10 35.85
C GLN A 366 -6.66 -10.11 37.30
N HIS A 367 -6.46 -11.21 38.04
CA HIS A 367 -6.88 -11.29 39.44
C HIS A 367 -6.14 -10.28 40.35
N LEU A 368 -4.93 -9.87 40.00
CA LEU A 368 -4.19 -8.85 40.75
C LEU A 368 -4.78 -7.45 40.53
N TYR A 369 -5.09 -7.11 39.28
CA TYR A 369 -5.60 -5.79 38.89
C TYR A 369 -7.11 -5.63 39.09
N MET A 370 -7.88 -6.71 38.94
CA MET A 370 -9.34 -6.75 39.03
C MET A 370 -9.79 -7.87 40.01
N PRO A 371 -9.53 -7.73 41.32
CA PRO A 371 -9.77 -8.78 42.31
C PRO A 371 -11.25 -9.19 42.41
N THR A 372 -12.18 -8.34 41.99
CA THR A 372 -13.63 -8.63 41.94
C THR A 372 -13.99 -9.71 40.90
N VAL A 373 -13.09 -10.03 39.96
CA VAL A 373 -13.28 -11.09 38.95
C VAL A 373 -13.05 -12.49 39.52
N ALA A 374 -12.13 -12.64 40.48
CA ALA A 374 -11.80 -13.95 41.06
C ALA A 374 -13.02 -14.72 41.59
N PRO A 375 -13.94 -14.13 42.40
CA PRO A 375 -15.14 -14.84 42.85
C PRO A 375 -16.13 -15.14 41.72
N LEU A 376 -16.17 -14.34 40.65
CA LEU A 376 -17.03 -14.61 39.48
C LEU A 376 -16.55 -15.86 38.73
N ARG A 377 -15.22 -15.98 38.55
CA ARG A 377 -14.60 -17.13 37.90
C ARG A 377 -14.79 -18.40 38.72
N ALA A 378 -14.55 -18.35 40.04
CA ALA A 378 -14.76 -19.48 40.94
C ALA A 378 -16.22 -19.99 40.92
N ARG A 379 -17.21 -19.09 40.82
CA ARG A 379 -18.62 -19.46 40.65
C ARG A 379 -18.90 -20.12 39.31
N GLN A 380 -18.26 -19.65 38.23
CA GLN A 380 -18.42 -20.26 36.92
C GLN A 380 -17.83 -21.67 36.89
N ASP A 381 -16.64 -21.86 37.47
CA ASP A 381 -15.95 -23.15 37.52
C ASP A 381 -16.74 -24.18 38.36
N SER A 382 -17.40 -23.76 39.45
CA SER A 382 -18.23 -24.66 40.25
C SER A 382 -19.54 -25.06 39.58
N THR A 383 -20.08 -24.23 38.68
CA THR A 383 -21.30 -24.53 37.92
C THR A 383 -21.08 -25.41 36.69
N ASN A 384 -19.85 -25.50 36.17
CA ASN A 384 -19.56 -26.23 34.94
C ASN A 384 -19.22 -27.69 35.25
N ALA A 385 -20.09 -28.62 34.82
CA ALA A 385 -19.89 -30.06 34.98
C ALA A 385 -18.81 -30.65 34.03
N SER A 386 -18.29 -29.87 33.09
CA SER A 386 -17.26 -30.29 32.12
C SER A 386 -16.34 -29.12 31.75
N PRO A 387 -15.10 -29.39 31.27
CA PRO A 387 -14.17 -28.35 30.86
C PRO A 387 -14.79 -27.47 29.77
N VAL A 388 -14.82 -26.15 30.01
CA VAL A 388 -15.29 -25.18 29.02
C VAL A 388 -14.28 -25.14 27.88
N ALA A 389 -14.77 -25.17 26.64
CA ALA A 389 -13.90 -25.04 25.48
C ALA A 389 -13.21 -23.67 25.49
N VAL A 390 -11.95 -23.60 25.07
CA VAL A 390 -11.11 -22.39 25.22
C VAL A 390 -11.72 -21.14 24.58
N GLN A 391 -12.47 -21.30 23.49
CA GLN A 391 -13.17 -20.22 22.80
C GLN A 391 -14.39 -19.66 23.56
N ASP A 392 -14.92 -20.41 24.52
CA ASP A 392 -16.14 -20.07 25.28
C ASP A 392 -15.82 -19.57 26.70
N VAL A 393 -14.54 -19.56 27.09
CA VAL A 393 -14.13 -19.06 28.41
C VAL A 393 -14.35 -17.55 28.47
N LYS A 394 -15.17 -17.11 29.43
CA LYS A 394 -15.44 -15.68 29.65
C LYS A 394 -14.18 -14.96 30.14
N LEU A 395 -13.83 -13.90 29.42
CA LEU A 395 -12.66 -13.06 29.75
C LEU A 395 -12.94 -12.12 30.91
N PHE A 396 -14.21 -11.78 31.19
CA PHE A 396 -14.56 -10.79 32.21
C PHE A 396 -13.85 -9.44 32.01
N LEU A 397 -13.69 -9.03 30.75
CA LEU A 397 -13.36 -7.66 30.40
C LEU A 397 -14.42 -6.69 30.96
N PRO A 398 -14.10 -5.42 31.25
CA PRO A 398 -15.03 -4.44 31.79
C PRO A 398 -16.41 -4.41 31.12
N SER A 399 -16.46 -4.50 29.79
CA SER A 399 -17.70 -4.53 28.99
C SER A 399 -18.60 -5.76 29.22
N SER A 400 -18.02 -6.84 29.73
CA SER A 400 -18.65 -8.15 29.97
C SER A 400 -18.90 -8.44 31.46
N LEU A 401 -18.55 -7.51 32.35
CA LEU A 401 -18.80 -7.66 33.78
C LEU A 401 -20.31 -7.58 34.09
N PRO A 402 -20.82 -8.40 35.02
CA PRO A 402 -22.19 -8.27 35.51
C PRO A 402 -22.46 -6.87 36.11
N ARG A 403 -23.68 -6.36 35.93
CA ARG A 403 -24.10 -5.08 36.52
C ARG A 403 -23.91 -5.08 38.04
N GLY A 404 -23.32 -4.02 38.58
CA GLY A 404 -23.07 -3.85 40.01
C GLY A 404 -21.73 -4.37 40.51
N VAL A 405 -20.93 -5.04 39.67
CA VAL A 405 -19.54 -5.39 40.00
C VAL A 405 -18.67 -4.14 39.84
N LEU A 406 -18.10 -3.67 40.95
CA LEU A 406 -17.17 -2.54 40.92
C LEU A 406 -15.83 -3.00 40.32
N SER A 407 -15.40 -2.29 39.28
CA SER A 407 -14.02 -2.29 38.80
C SER A 407 -13.60 -0.83 38.64
N GLY A 408 -12.30 -0.54 38.72
CA GLY A 408 -11.80 0.83 38.59
C GLY A 408 -12.26 1.46 37.27
N ILE A 409 -12.75 2.70 37.32
CA ILE A 409 -13.27 3.41 36.14
C ILE A 409 -12.25 3.50 35.00
N ASN A 410 -10.96 3.50 35.33
CA ASN A 410 -9.86 3.48 34.38
C ASN A 410 -9.89 2.24 33.47
N PHE A 411 -10.26 1.05 33.97
CA PHE A 411 -10.37 -0.14 33.12
C PHE A 411 -11.49 0.00 32.08
N PHE A 412 -12.62 0.60 32.47
CA PHE A 412 -13.70 0.91 31.52
C PHE A 412 -13.23 1.89 30.45
N ARG A 413 -12.47 2.93 30.84
CA ARG A 413 -11.92 3.93 29.90
C ARG A 413 -10.90 3.29 28.95
N PHE A 414 -9.98 2.46 29.45
CA PHE A 414 -9.01 1.77 28.59
C PHE A 414 -9.70 0.86 27.58
N GLU A 415 -10.68 0.06 28.02
CA GLU A 415 -11.42 -0.79 27.08
C GLU A 415 -12.20 0.05 26.08
N TRP A 416 -12.85 1.13 26.53
CA TRP A 416 -13.57 2.05 25.65
C TRP A 416 -12.70 2.58 24.52
N ASP A 417 -11.52 3.11 24.86
CA ASP A 417 -10.62 3.71 23.90
C ASP A 417 -10.19 2.70 22.82
N PHE A 418 -9.85 1.48 23.21
CA PHE A 418 -9.54 0.41 22.26
C PHE A 418 -10.77 -0.03 21.47
N ARG A 419 -11.92 -0.23 22.10
CA ARG A 419 -13.15 -0.67 21.40
C ARG A 419 -13.60 0.37 20.37
N TYR A 420 -13.47 1.65 20.68
CA TYR A 420 -13.80 2.73 19.77
C TYR A 420 -12.88 2.70 18.55
N ALA A 421 -11.57 2.60 18.77
CA ALA A 421 -10.58 2.46 17.70
C ALA A 421 -10.82 1.22 16.83
N GLN A 422 -11.05 0.05 17.46
CA GLN A 422 -11.40 -1.19 16.76
C GLN A 422 -12.67 -1.05 15.92
N ALA A 423 -13.68 -0.32 16.39
CA ALA A 423 -14.91 -0.12 15.63
C ALA A 423 -14.67 0.66 14.34
N GLU A 424 -13.87 1.73 14.41
CA GLU A 424 -13.53 2.54 13.25
C GLU A 424 -12.65 1.78 12.24
N GLU A 425 -11.63 1.07 12.72
CA GLU A 425 -10.79 0.21 11.88
C GLU A 425 -11.58 -0.92 11.21
N GLU A 426 -12.51 -1.53 11.94
CA GLU A 426 -13.35 -2.61 11.40
C GLU A 426 -14.32 -2.09 10.33
N LEU A 427 -14.91 -0.92 10.52
CA LEU A 427 -15.75 -0.28 9.50
C LEU A 427 -14.94 0.06 8.23
N ASN A 428 -13.71 0.56 8.39
CA ASN A 428 -12.83 0.82 7.25
C ASN A 428 -12.46 -0.47 6.52
N SER A 429 -12.16 -1.54 7.24
CA SER A 429 -11.89 -2.86 6.67
C SER A 429 -13.10 -3.41 5.92
N LEU A 430 -14.30 -3.29 6.49
CA LEU A 430 -15.56 -3.69 5.87
C LEU A 430 -15.81 -2.93 4.56
N ARG A 431 -15.65 -1.60 4.55
CA ARG A 431 -15.74 -0.79 3.32
C ARG A 431 -14.75 -1.27 2.26
N GLY A 432 -13.51 -1.54 2.65
CA GLY A 432 -12.49 -2.09 1.76
C GLY A 432 -12.87 -3.45 1.17
N PHE A 433 -13.41 -4.36 1.97
CA PHE A 433 -13.87 -5.67 1.48
C PHE A 433 -15.08 -5.56 0.54
N LEU A 434 -16.02 -4.65 0.82
CA LEU A 434 -17.16 -4.40 -0.05
C LEU A 434 -16.73 -3.85 -1.43
N LEU A 435 -15.80 -2.89 -1.45
CA LEU A 435 -15.21 -2.37 -2.69
C LEU A 435 -14.47 -3.47 -3.46
N LEU A 436 -13.64 -4.25 -2.77
CA LEU A 436 -12.93 -5.38 -3.37
C LEU A 436 -13.91 -6.39 -3.98
N ARG A 437 -14.97 -6.73 -3.27
CA ARG A 437 -16.01 -7.65 -3.74
C ARG A 437 -16.68 -7.14 -5.02
N SER A 438 -17.08 -5.86 -5.04
CA SER A 438 -17.69 -5.25 -6.22
C SER A 438 -16.75 -5.31 -7.43
N HIS A 439 -15.49 -4.91 -7.26
CA HIS A 439 -14.49 -4.99 -8.31
C HIS A 439 -14.28 -6.43 -8.83
N MET A 440 -14.21 -7.40 -7.92
CA MET A 440 -14.05 -8.82 -8.27
C MET A 440 -15.26 -9.39 -9.02
N LEU A 441 -16.47 -8.97 -8.68
CA LEU A 441 -17.69 -9.36 -9.41
C LEU A 441 -17.66 -8.83 -10.84
N ASN A 442 -17.35 -7.55 -11.02
CA ASN A 442 -17.23 -6.93 -12.33
C ASN A 442 -16.13 -7.63 -13.16
N SER A 443 -14.97 -7.88 -12.56
CA SER A 443 -13.88 -8.62 -13.21
C SER A 443 -14.30 -10.05 -13.60
N LYS A 444 -15.03 -10.77 -12.73
CA LYS A 444 -15.52 -12.12 -13.04
C LYS A 444 -16.47 -12.10 -14.23
N GLN A 445 -17.45 -11.20 -14.23
CA GLN A 445 -18.42 -11.06 -15.33
C GLN A 445 -17.71 -10.75 -16.65
N ARG A 446 -16.75 -9.82 -16.62
CA ARG A 446 -16.04 -9.36 -17.82
C ARG A 446 -15.03 -10.37 -18.37
N PHE A 447 -14.24 -11.02 -17.51
CA PHE A 447 -13.04 -11.73 -17.95
C PHE A 447 -13.03 -13.23 -17.66
N SER A 448 -13.81 -13.72 -16.68
CA SER A 448 -13.78 -15.15 -16.38
C SER A 448 -14.58 -15.93 -17.42
N ARG A 449 -13.90 -16.82 -18.15
CA ARG A 449 -14.49 -17.69 -19.17
C ARG A 449 -14.13 -19.15 -18.91
N GLY A 450 -15.06 -20.05 -19.17
CA GLY A 450 -14.89 -21.49 -18.93
C GLY A 450 -14.93 -21.87 -17.45
N GLN A 451 -14.96 -23.19 -17.18
CA GLN A 451 -15.24 -23.72 -15.84
C GLN A 451 -14.10 -23.44 -14.83
N ARG A 452 -12.84 -23.64 -15.20
CA ARG A 452 -11.68 -23.45 -14.31
C ARG A 452 -11.56 -22.02 -13.77
N GLN A 453 -11.65 -21.02 -14.64
CA GLN A 453 -11.55 -19.61 -14.23
C GLN A 453 -12.75 -19.20 -13.37
N ASN A 454 -13.96 -19.62 -13.75
CA ASN A 454 -15.16 -19.33 -12.96
C ASN A 454 -15.10 -19.92 -11.56
N THR A 455 -14.66 -21.17 -11.41
CA THR A 455 -14.49 -21.81 -10.10
C THR A 455 -13.46 -21.06 -9.25
N ARG A 456 -12.33 -20.63 -9.83
CA ARG A 456 -11.31 -19.86 -9.10
C ARG A 456 -11.82 -18.49 -8.66
N SER A 457 -12.48 -17.74 -9.56
CA SER A 457 -13.08 -16.44 -9.23
C SER A 457 -14.17 -16.58 -8.17
N GLN A 458 -15.01 -17.62 -8.26
CA GLN A 458 -16.04 -17.88 -7.27
C GLN A 458 -15.45 -18.20 -5.90
N LYS A 459 -14.38 -19.00 -5.84
CA LYS A 459 -13.67 -19.28 -4.57
C LYS A 459 -13.12 -18.00 -3.96
N LEU A 460 -12.49 -17.14 -4.76
CA LEU A 460 -11.97 -15.86 -4.25
C LEU A 460 -13.09 -14.95 -3.75
N LEU A 461 -14.23 -14.89 -4.45
CA LEU A 461 -15.41 -14.14 -4.00
C LEU A 461 -15.95 -14.69 -2.68
N SER A 462 -16.08 -16.01 -2.53
CA SER A 462 -16.50 -16.65 -1.27
C SER A 462 -15.60 -16.25 -0.11
N ASN A 463 -14.28 -16.24 -0.32
CA ASN A 463 -13.34 -15.83 0.72
C ASN A 463 -13.52 -14.35 1.13
N VAL A 464 -13.87 -13.46 0.18
CA VAL A 464 -14.17 -12.06 0.50
C VAL A 464 -15.51 -11.95 1.23
N ASP A 465 -16.52 -12.71 0.82
CA ASP A 465 -17.82 -12.77 1.50
C ASP A 465 -17.68 -13.26 2.95
N GLU A 466 -16.79 -14.24 3.20
CA GLU A 466 -16.46 -14.71 4.55
C GLU A 466 -15.80 -13.61 5.39
N LYS A 467 -14.88 -12.83 4.81
CA LYS A 467 -14.28 -11.67 5.48
C LYS A 467 -15.32 -10.61 5.82
N ILE A 468 -16.22 -10.30 4.90
CA ILE A 468 -17.33 -9.36 5.13
C ILE A 468 -18.18 -9.82 6.31
N ARG A 469 -18.62 -11.09 6.32
CA ARG A 469 -19.40 -11.66 7.44
C ARG A 469 -18.65 -11.59 8.77
N ALA A 470 -17.37 -11.93 8.76
CA ALA A 470 -16.54 -11.85 9.96
C ALA A 470 -16.39 -10.41 10.48
N SER A 471 -16.20 -9.44 9.58
CA SER A 471 -16.12 -8.01 9.91
C SER A 471 -17.42 -7.47 10.49
N VAL A 472 -18.56 -7.82 9.89
CA VAL A 472 -19.90 -7.43 10.39
C VAL A 472 -20.13 -7.99 11.80
N ALA A 473 -19.83 -9.28 12.01
CA ALA A 473 -19.97 -9.90 13.32
C ALA A 473 -19.06 -9.25 14.37
N LYS A 474 -17.81 -8.94 13.99
CA LYS A 474 -16.85 -8.26 14.87
C LYS A 474 -17.31 -6.85 15.24
N TYR A 475 -17.75 -6.05 14.28
CA TYR A 475 -18.28 -4.72 14.53
C TYR A 475 -19.52 -4.74 15.44
N ARG A 476 -20.49 -5.63 15.16
CA ARG A 476 -21.69 -5.79 15.99
C ARG A 476 -21.33 -6.13 17.44
N HIS A 477 -20.37 -7.03 17.65
CA HIS A 477 -19.86 -7.37 18.99
C HIS A 477 -19.20 -6.18 19.70
N ILE A 478 -18.31 -5.46 19.01
CA ILE A 478 -17.64 -4.26 19.54
C ILE A 478 -18.69 -3.22 19.95
N ARG A 479 -19.73 -3.04 19.14
CA ARG A 479 -20.81 -2.09 19.42
C ARG A 479 -21.61 -2.45 20.69
N LEU A 480 -21.84 -3.74 20.93
CA LEU A 480 -22.47 -4.20 22.17
C LEU A 480 -21.56 -3.93 23.38
N ALA A 481 -20.25 -4.15 23.25
CA ALA A 481 -19.29 -3.82 24.30
C ALA A 481 -19.28 -2.32 24.60
N LEU A 482 -19.25 -1.46 23.57
CA LEU A 482 -19.37 -0.01 23.71
C LEU A 482 -20.67 0.38 24.40
N ASP A 483 -21.79 -0.27 24.09
CA ASP A 483 -23.07 -0.01 24.76
C ASP A 483 -22.98 -0.26 26.27
N SER A 484 -22.40 -1.40 26.68
CA SER A 484 -22.15 -1.73 28.09
C SER A 484 -21.21 -0.76 28.80
N LEU A 485 -20.18 -0.27 28.11
CA LEU A 485 -19.19 0.67 28.65
C LEU A 485 -19.71 2.11 28.72
N SER A 486 -20.63 2.48 27.83
CA SER A 486 -21.11 3.85 27.67
C SER A 486 -21.82 4.41 28.91
N GLY A 487 -22.58 3.58 29.61
CA GLY A 487 -23.32 3.96 30.81
C GLY A 487 -22.39 4.41 31.95
N PRO A 488 -21.45 3.55 32.41
CA PRO A 488 -20.47 3.91 33.44
C PRO A 488 -19.60 5.12 33.09
N LEU A 489 -19.31 5.35 31.81
CA LEU A 489 -18.46 6.44 31.33
C LEU A 489 -19.22 7.73 30.97
N LEU A 490 -20.56 7.70 31.01
CA LEU A 490 -21.44 8.80 30.58
C LEU A 490 -21.22 9.23 29.11
N GLU A 491 -20.80 8.30 28.26
CA GLU A 491 -20.55 8.54 26.84
C GLU A 491 -21.86 8.42 26.03
N THR A 492 -22.35 9.51 25.46
CA THR A 492 -23.68 9.56 24.83
C THR A 492 -23.66 9.73 23.32
N ARG A 493 -22.67 10.45 22.78
CA ARG A 493 -22.63 10.84 21.35
C ARG A 493 -22.10 9.78 20.40
N TRP A 494 -21.43 8.75 20.93
CA TRP A 494 -20.81 7.70 20.12
C TRP A 494 -21.80 6.96 19.20
N ARG A 495 -23.08 6.86 19.59
CA ARG A 495 -24.13 6.19 18.79
C ARG A 495 -24.49 6.94 17.51
N GLU A 496 -24.20 8.23 17.43
CA GLU A 496 -24.42 9.06 16.23
C GLU A 496 -23.38 8.74 15.14
N ILE A 497 -22.16 8.43 15.58
CA ILE A 497 -20.99 8.13 14.76
C ILE A 497 -20.96 6.64 14.40
N LEU A 498 -21.01 5.76 15.40
CA LEU A 498 -20.95 4.30 15.26
C LEU A 498 -22.38 3.70 15.23
N ARG A 499 -23.02 3.83 14.07
CA ARG A 499 -24.40 3.37 13.85
C ARG A 499 -24.50 1.83 13.79
N PRO A 500 -25.66 1.26 14.14
CA PRO A 500 -25.93 -0.17 13.90
C PRO A 500 -25.76 -0.54 12.42
N LEU A 501 -25.25 -1.75 12.15
CA LEU A 501 -25.23 -2.33 10.80
C LEU A 501 -26.45 -3.24 10.63
N GLU A 502 -27.37 -2.84 9.76
CA GLU A 502 -28.54 -3.62 9.39
C GLU A 502 -28.17 -4.74 8.40
N GLU A 503 -29.03 -5.77 8.27
CA GLU A 503 -28.86 -6.86 7.30
C GLU A 503 -28.72 -6.34 5.85
N ALA A 504 -29.47 -5.29 5.52
CA ALA A 504 -29.46 -4.68 4.19
C ALA A 504 -28.16 -3.93 3.86
N ASP A 505 -27.36 -3.55 4.87
CA ASP A 505 -26.17 -2.72 4.66
C ASP A 505 -24.95 -3.51 4.13
N HIS A 506 -25.04 -4.85 4.12
CA HIS A 506 -23.92 -5.73 3.72
C HIS A 506 -24.31 -6.88 2.79
N PHE A 507 -25.59 -7.03 2.45
CA PHE A 507 -26.08 -7.96 1.42
C PHE A 507 -26.95 -7.23 0.39
N GLU A 508 -26.40 -6.99 -0.80
CA GLU A 508 -27.21 -6.78 -2.01
C GLU A 508 -26.75 -7.72 -3.14
N SER A 509 -27.77 -8.26 -3.83
CA SER A 509 -27.70 -9.40 -4.74
C SER A 509 -27.30 -9.06 -6.18
N ASN A 510 -27.11 -7.79 -6.55
CA ASN A 510 -26.76 -7.42 -7.93
C ASN A 510 -25.89 -6.16 -7.97
N GLY A 511 -24.58 -6.33 -7.79
CA GLY A 511 -23.45 -5.61 -8.43
C GLY A 511 -23.33 -4.07 -8.46
N VAL A 512 -24.42 -3.29 -8.40
CA VAL A 512 -24.45 -1.92 -8.94
C VAL A 512 -24.62 -0.83 -7.87
N LYS A 513 -25.12 -1.17 -6.67
CA LYS A 513 -25.61 -0.14 -5.71
C LYS A 513 -24.68 0.21 -4.53
N LEU A 514 -23.61 -0.54 -4.30
CA LEU A 514 -22.81 -0.40 -3.08
C LEU A 514 -22.01 0.91 -2.98
N ALA A 515 -21.71 1.59 -4.10
CA ALA A 515 -21.05 2.89 -4.05
C ALA A 515 -21.98 4.00 -3.53
N HIS A 516 -23.30 3.86 -3.67
CA HIS A 516 -24.25 4.97 -3.45
C HIS A 516 -24.87 5.00 -2.04
N VAL A 517 -24.88 3.88 -1.32
CA VAL A 517 -25.60 3.77 -0.03
C VAL A 517 -24.76 4.23 1.18
N LEU A 518 -23.43 4.22 1.08
CA LEU A 518 -22.54 4.41 2.24
C LEU A 518 -21.90 5.79 2.35
N ILE A 519 -22.22 6.73 1.46
CA ILE A 519 -21.63 8.08 1.48
C ILE A 519 -22.41 9.05 2.36
N ASP A 520 -23.73 8.90 2.51
CA ASP A 520 -24.43 9.58 3.61
C ASP A 520 -25.79 8.94 3.85
N GLY A 521 -26.15 8.70 5.10
CA GLY A 521 -27.30 7.89 5.52
C GLY A 521 -28.70 8.46 5.16
N LYS A 522 -28.99 8.69 3.88
CA LYS A 522 -30.31 9.06 3.37
C LYS A 522 -30.76 8.05 2.31
N LYS A 523 -31.85 7.32 2.63
CA LYS A 523 -32.59 6.49 1.69
C LYS A 523 -33.23 7.34 0.60
N MET A 524 -33.13 6.93 -0.67
CA MET A 524 -34.03 7.37 -1.73
C MET A 524 -34.61 6.17 -2.49
N SER A 525 -35.91 6.24 -2.76
CA SER A 525 -36.76 5.22 -3.40
C SER A 525 -36.48 5.11 -4.91
N MET A 526 -36.44 3.88 -5.42
CA MET A 526 -36.26 3.56 -6.84
C MET A 526 -37.51 3.85 -7.68
N VAL A 527 -37.30 4.28 -8.93
CA VAL A 527 -38.24 4.14 -10.05
C VAL A 527 -37.59 3.20 -11.08
N GLU A 528 -38.37 2.24 -11.59
CA GLU A 528 -37.96 1.12 -12.45
C GLU A 528 -37.70 1.46 -13.93
N GLY A 529 -36.88 0.62 -14.59
CA GLY A 529 -36.70 0.47 -16.04
C GLY A 529 -35.22 0.52 -16.44
N THR A 530 -34.61 -0.27 -17.33
CA THR A 530 -35.01 -1.37 -18.24
C THR A 530 -33.71 -2.06 -18.70
N HIS A 531 -33.76 -3.34 -19.07
CA HIS A 531 -32.64 -4.13 -19.60
C HIS A 531 -31.97 -3.54 -20.86
N VAL A 532 -30.63 -3.64 -20.96
CA VAL A 532 -29.92 -3.65 -22.25
C VAL A 532 -28.89 -4.77 -22.26
N GLU A 533 -29.12 -5.76 -23.13
CA GLU A 533 -28.13 -6.77 -23.54
C GLU A 533 -27.09 -6.12 -24.47
N SER A 534 -25.81 -6.41 -24.28
CA SER A 534 -24.83 -6.23 -25.36
C SER A 534 -23.82 -7.38 -25.35
N SER A 535 -23.92 -8.21 -26.37
CA SER A 535 -23.01 -9.28 -26.73
C SER A 535 -21.86 -8.72 -27.58
N LEU A 536 -20.61 -9.10 -27.30
CA LEU A 536 -19.51 -8.99 -28.27
C LEU A 536 -18.38 -9.97 -27.98
N ASN A 537 -18.10 -10.81 -28.98
CA ASN A 537 -17.06 -11.83 -29.05
C ASN A 537 -15.78 -11.23 -29.65
N ILE A 538 -14.62 -11.32 -28.99
CA ILE A 538 -13.31 -11.24 -29.66
C ILE A 538 -12.32 -12.24 -29.04
N ARG A 539 -11.73 -13.08 -29.90
CA ARG A 539 -10.75 -14.14 -29.61
C ARG A 539 -9.34 -13.56 -29.41
N TYR A 540 -8.60 -14.12 -28.46
CA TYR A 540 -7.15 -13.95 -28.34
C TYR A 540 -6.41 -15.10 -29.05
N THR A 541 -5.39 -14.77 -29.82
CA THR A 541 -4.31 -15.67 -30.23
C THR A 541 -2.98 -15.09 -29.75
N HIS A 542 -2.11 -15.99 -29.32
CA HIS A 542 -0.99 -15.87 -28.36
C HIS A 542 -0.09 -14.63 -28.40
#